data_AF-A0A150RJX9-F1
#
_entry.id   AF-A0A150RJX9-F1
#
_cell.length_a   1.000
_cell.length_b   1.000
_cell.length_c   1.000
_cell.angle_alpha   90.00
_cell.angle_beta   90.00
_cell.angle_gamma   90.00
#
_symmetry.space_group_name_H-M   'P 1'
#
loop_
_entity.id
_entity.type
_entity.pdbx_description
1 polymer ?
#
loop_
_entity_poly.entity_id
_entity_poly.type
_entity_poly.pdbx_seq_one_letter_code
_entity_poly.pdbx_strand_id
1 'polypeptide(L)' 'MSYETKFVEAGSAEELTALVQQAEREGWQFVSSQVTMVWVHGEPQRPGEPAGHARKCMLAALHRPVAFGEQA' A
#
# COMPACT_ATOMS: atom_id res chain seq x y z
N MET A 1 20.18 12.32 -6.52
CA MET A 1 18.93 12.46 -7.29
C MET A 1 17.79 12.39 -6.30
N SER A 2 16.84 13.32 -6.35
CA SER A 2 15.70 13.35 -5.43
C SER A 2 14.52 12.58 -6.03
N TYR A 3 13.79 11.84 -5.21
CA TYR A 3 12.64 11.05 -5.63
C TYR A 3 11.44 11.37 -4.74
N GLU A 4 10.26 11.40 -5.35
CA GLU A 4 8.99 11.36 -4.63
C GLU A 4 8.66 9.89 -4.34
N THR A 5 8.13 9.60 -3.15
CA THR A 5 7.73 8.25 -2.75
C THR A 5 6.23 8.22 -2.48
N LYS A 6 5.54 7.21 -3.04
CA LYS A 6 4.17 6.89 -2.66
C LYS A 6 4.06 5.44 -2.20
N PHE A 7 3.03 5.18 -1.39
CA PHE A 7 2.68 3.86 -0.91
C PHE A 7 1.28 3.48 -1.41
N VAL A 8 1.11 2.24 -1.86
CA VAL A 8 -0.19 1.68 -2.21
C VAL A 8 -0.43 0.41 -1.40
N GLU A 9 -1.63 0.28 -0.84
CA GLU A 9 -2.01 -0.85 -0.01
C GLU A 9 -3.16 -1.65 -0.62
N ALA A 10 -3.19 -2.95 -0.37
CA ALA A 10 -4.21 -3.86 -0.89
C ALA A 10 -4.46 -5.06 0.04
N GLY A 11 -5.65 -5.66 -0.06
CA GLY A 11 -6.01 -6.87 0.66
C GLY A 11 -5.54 -8.17 -0.02
N SER A 12 -5.17 -8.10 -1.29
CA SER A 12 -4.72 -9.25 -2.09
C SER A 12 -3.57 -8.88 -3.03
N ALA A 13 -2.86 -9.91 -3.52
CA ALA A 13 -1.76 -9.72 -4.48
C ALA A 13 -2.28 -9.23 -5.84
N GLU A 14 -3.46 -9.67 -6.26
CA GLU A 14 -4.09 -9.26 -7.53
C GLU A 14 -4.48 -7.78 -7.49
N GLU A 15 -5.09 -7.33 -6.39
CA GLU A 15 -5.44 -5.92 -6.18
C GLU A 15 -4.17 -5.05 -6.13
N LEU A 16 -3.14 -5.48 -5.39
CA LEU A 16 -1.86 -4.77 -5.33
C LEU A 16 -1.22 -4.63 -6.72
N THR A 17 -1.24 -5.73 -7.50
CA THR A 17 -0.67 -5.75 -8.85
C THR A 17 -1.39 -4.76 -9.76
N ALA A 18 -2.72 -4.69 -9.70
CA ALA A 18 -3.50 -3.73 -10.49
C ALA A 18 -3.17 -2.27 -10.11
N LEU A 19 -3.03 -1.98 -8.82
CA LEU A 19 -2.65 -0.64 -8.33
C LEU A 19 -1.23 -0.25 -8.75
N VAL A 20 -0.28 -1.18 -8.67
CA VAL A 20 1.11 -0.95 -9.11
C VAL A 20 1.16 -0.70 -10.62
N GLN A 21 0.50 -1.53 -11.43
CA GLN A 21 0.45 -1.35 -12.89
C GLN A 21 -0.19 -0.01 -13.28
N GLN A 22 -1.25 0.40 -12.57
CA GLN A 22 -1.86 1.71 -12.78
C GLN A 22 -0.87 2.84 -12.45
N ALA A 23 -0.15 2.74 -11.34
CA ALA A 23 0.86 3.72 -10.97
C ALA A 23 2.04 3.77 -11.96
N GLU A 24 2.45 2.64 -12.52
CA GLU A 24 3.49 2.59 -13.56
C GLU A 24 3.06 3.35 -14.83
N ARG A 25 1.78 3.25 -15.21
CA ARG A 25 1.20 4.06 -16.31
C ARG A 25 1.23 5.56 -16.03
N GLU A 26 1.26 5.97 -14.76
CA GLU A 26 1.38 7.36 -14.31
C GLU A 26 2.84 7.83 -14.15
N GLY A 27 3.81 6.99 -14.53
CA GLY A 27 5.24 7.31 -14.47
C GLY A 27 5.89 7.02 -13.12
N TRP A 28 5.25 6.21 -12.27
CA TRP A 28 5.87 5.70 -11.05
C TRP A 28 6.66 4.43 -11.34
N GLN A 29 7.69 4.18 -10.53
CA GLN A 29 8.53 3.00 -10.62
C GLN A 29 8.34 2.17 -9.36
N PHE A 30 8.02 0.89 -9.53
CA PHE A 30 8.00 -0.06 -8.42
C PHE A 30 9.39 -0.22 -7.80
N VAL A 31 9.44 -0.27 -6.47
CA VAL A 31 10.70 -0.45 -5.72
C VAL A 31 10.67 -1.72 -4.91
N SER A 32 9.67 -1.89 -4.04
CA SER A 32 9.56 -3.05 -3.16
C SER A 32 8.13 -3.23 -2.67
N SER A 33 7.81 -4.44 -2.20
CA SER A 33 6.57 -4.73 -1.50
C SER A 33 6.83 -5.45 -0.18
N GLN A 34 5.90 -5.29 0.76
CA GLN A 34 5.89 -5.97 2.05
C GLN A 34 4.51 -6.55 2.33
N VAL A 35 4.48 -7.71 2.97
CA VAL A 35 3.26 -8.35 3.45
C VAL A 35 3.24 -8.23 4.97
N THR A 36 2.18 -7.63 5.50
CA THR A 36 1.98 -7.43 6.93
C THR A 36 0.63 -8.01 7.35
N MET A 37 0.60 -8.69 8.50
CA MET A 37 -0.65 -9.07 9.14
C MET A 37 -1.03 -7.98 10.14
N VAL A 38 -2.21 -7.38 9.97
CA VAL A 38 -2.73 -6.35 10.85
C VAL A 38 -3.91 -6.90 11.63
N TRP A 39 -3.90 -6.74 12.95
CA TRP A 39 -5.04 -7.10 13.79
C TRP A 39 -6.11 -6.02 13.66
N VAL A 40 -7.23 -6.36 13.04
CA VAL A 40 -8.38 -5.46 12.94
C VAL A 40 -9.30 -5.75 14.12
N HIS A 41 -9.39 -4.81 15.05
CA HIS A 41 -10.46 -4.81 16.05
C HIS A 41 -11.74 -4.40 15.33
N GLY A 42 -12.56 -5.38 14.95
CA GLY A 42 -13.94 -5.12 14.56
C GLY A 42 -14.77 -4.63 15.75
N GLU A 43 -15.84 -3.89 15.43
CA GLU A 43 -16.96 -3.33 16.24
C GLU A 43 -17.25 -3.94 17.64
N PRO A 44 -18.05 -3.27 18.51
CA PRO A 44 -18.37 -3.77 19.85
C PRO A 44 -18.90 -5.21 19.79
N GLN A 45 -18.11 -6.15 20.30
CA GLN A 45 -18.31 -7.59 20.13
C GLN A 45 -19.45 -8.12 21.01
N ARG A 46 -20.18 -9.12 20.48
CA ARG A 46 -21.11 -9.93 21.28
C ARG A 46 -20.32 -10.92 22.16
N PRO A 47 -20.82 -11.31 23.35
CA PRO A 47 -20.12 -12.26 24.20
C PRO A 47 -19.94 -13.62 23.50
N GLY A 48 -18.68 -14.06 23.32
CA GLY A 48 -18.35 -15.41 22.82
C GLY A 48 -17.60 -15.47 21.48
N GLU A 49 -17.39 -14.35 20.78
CA GLU A 49 -16.58 -14.33 19.54
C GLU A 49 -15.12 -13.95 19.80
N PRO A 50 -14.16 -14.51 19.01
CA PRO A 50 -12.76 -14.14 19.12
C PRO A 50 -12.56 -12.65 18.83
N ALA A 51 -11.84 -11.97 19.73
CA ALA A 51 -11.61 -10.54 19.65
C ALA A 51 -10.69 -10.19 18.48
N GLY A 52 -11.29 -9.73 17.38
CA GLY A 52 -10.59 -9.28 16.18
C GLY A 52 -10.25 -10.39 15.19
N HIS A 53 -10.04 -9.99 13.94
CA HIS A 53 -9.52 -10.86 12.89
C HIS A 53 -8.21 -10.29 12.34
N ALA A 54 -7.24 -11.16 12.05
CA ALA A 54 -6.02 -10.78 11.37
C ALA A 54 -6.32 -10.58 9.88
N ARG A 55 -6.15 -9.36 9.38
CA ARG A 55 -6.23 -9.07 7.94
C ARG A 55 -4.82 -9.09 7.36
N LYS A 56 -4.65 -9.81 6.25
CA LYS A 56 -3.45 -9.71 5.43
C LYS A 56 -3.53 -8.41 4.63
N CYS A 57 -2.54 -7.54 4.81
CA CYS A 57 -2.38 -6.32 4.02
C CYS A 57 -1.05 -6.42 3.28
N MET A 58 -1.04 -5.98 2.04
CA MET A 58 0.17 -5.84 1.24
C MET A 58 0.40 -4.36 0.97
N LEU A 59 1.65 -3.92 1.04
CA LEU A 59 2.07 -2.54 0.80
C LEU A 59 3.15 -2.54 -0.28
N ALA A 60 3.02 -1.67 -1.28
CA ALA A 60 4.06 -1.44 -2.27
C ALA A 60 4.57 0.00 -2.19
N ALA A 61 5.89 0.16 -2.21
CA ALA A 61 6.58 1.44 -2.31
C ALA A 61 6.93 1.73 -3.77
N LEU A 62 6.60 2.93 -4.23
CA LEU A 62 6.90 3.39 -5.59
C LEU A 62 7.61 4.74 -5.56
N HIS A 63 8.56 4.92 -6.48
CA HIS A 63 9.31 6.17 -6.63
C HIS A 63 9.03 6.84 -7.97
N ARG A 64 9.18 8.16 -8.01
CA ARG A 64 9.22 8.93 -9.25
C ARG A 64 10.32 9.99 -9.15
N PRO A 65 11.14 10.21 -10.19
CA PRO A 65 12.14 11.28 -10.18
C PRO A 65 11.47 12.64 -10.02
N VAL A 66 11.99 13.47 -9.11
CA VAL A 66 11.56 14.88 -9.02
C VAL A 66 12.42 15.68 -10.00
N ALA A 67 11.81 16.31 -10.99
CA ALA A 67 12.51 17.30 -11.79
C ALA A 67 12.88 18.48 -10.87
N PHE A 68 14.17 18.80 -10.77
CA PHE A 68 14.63 20.04 -10.13
C PHE A 68 14.09 21.21 -10.97
N GLY A 69 12.94 21.79 -10.61
CA GLY A 69 12.36 22.87 -11.41
C GLY A 69 10.94 23.38 -11.07
N GLU A 70 10.20 22.76 -10.16
CA GLU A 70 8.87 23.28 -9.75
C GLU A 70 8.84 23.58 -8.24
N GLN A 71 9.65 24.55 -7.82
CA GLN A 71 9.34 25.36 -6.65
C GLN A 71 9.35 26.82 -7.12
N ALA A 72 8.16 27.31 -7.48
CA ALA A 72 7.88 28.73 -7.60
C ALA A 72 7.34 29.24 -6.26
#